data_AF-A0A5A7RFN8-F1
#
_entry.id   AF-A0A5A7RFN8-F1
#
_cell.length_a   1.000
_cell.length_b   1.000
_cell.length_c   1.000
_cell.angle_alpha   90.00
_cell.angle_beta   90.00
_cell.angle_gamma   90.00
#
_symmetry.space_group_name_H-M   'P 1'
#
loop_
_entity.id
_entity.type
_entity.pdbx_description
1 polymer ?
#
loop_
_entity_poly.entity_id
_entity_poly.type
_entity_poly.pdbx_seq_one_letter_code
_entity_poly.pdbx_strand_id
1 'polypeptide(L)'
;MASFPPLGDSVSQHRDFIIKGIAVEGINAGDIPTDQNIASEAHRRRILEDLRAVIPPADIAQSELRYHGILSMRTNAAGPLHPDVQLALHNINATLQNIQEAQIGLDRKLDALVESLSARRQSD
;
A
#
# COMPACT_ATOMS: atom_id res chain seq x y z
N MET A 1 22.08 2.39 -6.88
CA MET A 1 20.94 1.96 -6.05
C MET A 1 21.48 0.93 -5.05
N ALA A 2 21.10 1.00 -3.78
CA ALA A 2 21.57 0.05 -2.78
C ALA A 2 20.92 -1.32 -3.01
N SER A 3 21.70 -2.40 -2.96
CA SER A 3 21.17 -3.76 -2.94
C SER A 3 20.88 -4.15 -1.49
N PHE A 4 19.78 -4.85 -1.25
CA PHE A 4 19.49 -5.42 0.06
C PHE A 4 19.84 -6.91 0.04
N PRO A 5 20.99 -7.33 0.58
CA PRO A 5 21.32 -8.76 0.66
C PRO A 5 20.25 -9.50 1.48
N PRO A 6 20.11 -10.82 1.29
CA PRO A 6 19.29 -11.63 2.17
C PRO A 6 19.84 -11.51 3.60
N LEU A 7 18.99 -11.16 4.55
CA LEU A 7 19.35 -11.25 5.97
C LEU A 7 19.00 -12.67 6.43
N GLY A 8 20.01 -13.40 6.88
CA GLY A 8 19.87 -14.77 7.38
C GLY A 8 19.28 -14.83 8.80
N ASP A 9 19.34 -16.03 9.39
CA ASP A 9 18.91 -16.28 10.75
C ASP A 9 19.65 -15.38 11.76
N SER A 10 18.93 -14.91 12.78
CA SER A 10 19.52 -14.08 13.85
C SER A 10 20.07 -14.97 14.97
N VAL A 11 21.27 -14.65 15.44
CA VAL A 11 21.92 -15.35 16.55
C VAL A 11 21.67 -14.58 17.85
N SER A 12 21.05 -15.23 18.83
CA SER A 12 20.92 -14.62 20.17
C SER A 12 22.30 -14.54 20.83
N GLN A 13 22.64 -13.37 21.40
CA GLN A 13 23.87 -13.22 22.19
C GLN A 13 23.85 -13.97 23.52
N HIS A 14 22.68 -14.42 24.00
CA HIS A 14 22.52 -14.90 25.37
C HIS A 14 22.43 -16.41 25.55
N ARG A 15 22.18 -17.16 24.48
CA ARG A 15 22.30 -18.63 24.43
C ARG A 15 22.51 -18.96 22.97
N ASP A 16 23.42 -19.88 22.65
CA ASP A 16 23.78 -20.30 21.28
C ASP A 16 22.62 -20.97 20.49
N PHE A 17 21.42 -20.37 20.47
CA PHE A 17 20.31 -20.77 19.63
C PHE A 17 20.17 -19.80 18.47
N ILE A 18 20.06 -20.38 17.28
CA ILE A 18 19.78 -19.69 16.03
C ILE A 18 18.27 -19.50 15.96
N ILE A 19 17.82 -18.24 15.99
CA ILE A 19 16.43 -17.93 15.70
C ILE A 19 16.31 -17.96 14.19
N LYS A 20 15.70 -19.04 13.68
CA LYS A 20 15.40 -19.17 12.26
C LYS A 20 14.43 -18.07 11.87
N GLY A 21 14.98 -17.01 11.28
CA GLY A 21 14.18 -15.92 10.75
C GLY A 21 13.44 -16.42 9.52
N ILE A 22 12.33 -15.76 9.19
CA ILE A 22 11.77 -15.93 7.85
C ILE A 22 12.88 -15.58 6.86
N ALA A 23 13.26 -16.51 6.00
CA ALA A 23 14.22 -16.25 4.95
C ALA A 23 13.66 -15.13 4.07
N VAL A 24 14.25 -13.94 4.15
CA VAL A 24 13.87 -12.84 3.28
C VAL A 24 14.80 -12.83 2.09
N GLU A 25 14.22 -12.92 0.91
CA GLU A 25 14.98 -12.85 -0.33
C GLU A 25 15.78 -11.54 -0.43
N GLY A 26 16.96 -11.66 -1.04
CA GLY A 26 17.73 -10.49 -1.42
C GLY A 26 17.03 -9.72 -2.53
N ILE A 27 17.15 -8.40 -2.50
CA ILE A 27 16.66 -7.53 -3.58
C ILE A 27 17.90 -6.97 -4.28
N ASN A 28 18.04 -7.27 -5.57
CA ASN A 28 19.18 -6.79 -6.34
C ASN A 28 19.05 -5.28 -6.60
N ALA A 29 20.19 -4.63 -6.81
CA ALA A 29 20.20 -3.23 -7.19
C ALA A 29 19.48 -3.03 -8.54
N GLY A 30 18.42 -2.21 -8.55
CA GLY A 30 17.62 -1.91 -9.73
C GLY A 30 16.26 -2.59 -9.78
N ASP A 31 16.07 -3.66 -9.00
CA ASP A 31 14.78 -4.35 -8.91
C ASP A 31 13.79 -3.53 -8.07
N ILE A 32 12.52 -3.52 -8.51
CA ILE A 32 11.43 -2.95 -7.72
C ILE A 32 10.98 -4.01 -6.71
N PRO A 33 10.97 -3.72 -5.40
CA PRO A 33 10.48 -4.66 -4.41
C PRO A 33 9.05 -5.09 -4.72
N THR A 34 8.76 -6.37 -4.60
CA THR A 34 7.40 -6.89 -4.73
C THR A 34 6.64 -6.75 -3.40
N ASP A 35 5.31 -6.84 -3.44
CA ASP A 35 4.48 -6.82 -2.23
C ASP A 35 4.82 -8.00 -1.31
N GLN A 36 5.22 -9.15 -1.88
CA GLN A 36 5.73 -10.29 -1.11
C GLN A 36 7.02 -9.95 -0.37
N ASN A 37 7.96 -9.24 -1.00
CA ASN A 37 9.19 -8.83 -0.33
C ASN A 37 8.91 -7.87 0.84
N ILE A 38 7.97 -6.94 0.66
CA ILE A 38 7.53 -6.01 1.71
C ILE A 38 6.87 -6.78 2.87
N ALA A 39 5.98 -7.73 2.56
CA ALA A 39 5.29 -8.53 3.57
C ALA A 39 6.25 -9.43 4.36
N SER A 40 7.18 -10.12 3.70
CA SER A 40 8.20 -10.94 4.34
C SER A 40 9.09 -10.11 5.28
N GLU A 41 9.50 -8.93 4.85
CA GLU A 41 10.32 -8.03 5.66
C GLU A 41 9.55 -7.44 6.86
N ALA A 42 8.29 -7.04 6.65
CA ALA A 42 7.43 -6.55 7.72
C ALA A 42 7.20 -7.64 8.80
N HIS A 43 7.01 -8.88 8.37
CA HIS A 43 6.83 -10.01 9.26
C HIS A 43 8.11 -10.30 10.05
N ARG A 44 9.28 -10.29 9.41
CA ARG A 44 10.57 -10.45 10.07
C ARG A 44 10.83 -9.36 11.11
N ARG A 45 10.62 -8.09 10.75
CA ARG A 45 10.72 -6.94 11.65
C ARG A 45 9.89 -7.14 12.92
N ARG A 46 8.64 -7.57 12.75
CA ARG A 46 7.73 -7.84 13.87
C ARG A 46 8.27 -8.95 14.77
N ILE A 47 8.74 -10.06 14.19
CA ILE A 47 9.31 -11.17 14.97
C ILE A 47 10.52 -10.70 15.78
N LEU A 48 11.42 -9.92 15.19
CA LEU A 48 12.61 -9.43 15.90
C LEU A 48 12.25 -8.46 17.03
N GLU A 49 11.24 -7.60 16.82
CA GLU A 49 10.72 -6.69 17.86
C GLU A 49 10.03 -7.43 19.01
N ASP A 50 9.26 -8.49 18.69
CA ASP A 50 8.66 -9.38 19.68
C ASP A 50 9.75 -10.11 20.51
N LEU A 51 10.92 -10.33 19.92
CA LEU A 51 12.07 -10.99 20.52
C LEU A 51 13.12 -10.02 21.08
N ARG A 52 12.79 -8.73 21.29
CA ARG A 52 13.77 -7.72 21.73
C ARG A 52 14.52 -8.05 23.02
N ALA A 53 13.91 -8.85 23.89
CA ALA A 53 14.50 -9.26 25.17
C ALA A 53 15.65 -10.27 25.00
N VAL A 54 15.78 -10.85 23.81
CA VAL A 54 16.64 -11.98 23.49
C VAL A 54 17.64 -11.66 22.37
N ILE A 55 17.28 -10.71 21.50
CA ILE A 55 18.05 -10.35 20.31
C ILE A 55 18.76 -9.01 20.54
N PRO A 56 19.98 -8.82 19.99
CA PRO A 56 20.69 -7.56 20.10
C PRO A 56 19.90 -6.38 19.51
N PRO A 57 19.93 -5.20 20.14
CA PRO A 57 19.25 -4.01 19.62
C PRO A 57 19.77 -3.59 18.23
N ALA A 58 21.01 -3.94 17.89
CA ALA A 58 21.59 -3.70 16.57
C ALA A 58 20.83 -4.44 15.45
N ASP A 59 20.41 -5.68 15.69
CA ASP A 59 19.73 -6.50 14.68
C ASP A 59 18.29 -6.02 14.44
N ILE A 60 17.63 -5.56 15.50
CA ILE A 60 16.31 -4.93 15.44
C ILE A 60 16.41 -3.63 14.63
N ALA A 61 17.38 -2.78 14.95
CA ALA A 61 17.62 -1.53 14.23
C ALA A 61 17.98 -1.78 12.74
N GLN A 62 18.76 -2.81 12.45
CA GLN A 62 19.07 -3.20 11.07
C GLN A 62 17.82 -3.68 10.32
N SER A 63 16.91 -4.38 10.99
CA SER A 63 15.64 -4.80 10.41
C SER A 63 14.72 -3.62 10.10
N GLU A 64 14.62 -2.64 10.99
CA GLU A 64 13.87 -1.41 10.76
C GLU A 64 14.43 -0.63 9.58
N LEU A 65 15.76 -0.45 9.53
CA LEU A 65 16.42 0.25 8.44
C LEU A 65 16.18 -0.42 7.08
N ARG A 66 16.24 -1.75 7.03
CA ARG A 66 15.99 -2.52 5.80
C ARG A 66 14.52 -2.40 5.36
N TYR A 67 13.56 -2.52 6.27
CA TYR A 67 12.14 -2.33 5.97
C TYR A 67 11.85 -0.93 5.39
N HIS A 68 12.37 0.12 6.03
CA HIS A 68 12.23 1.49 5.53
C HIS A 68 12.92 1.72 4.18
N GLY A 69 14.08 1.09 3.97
CA GLY A 69 14.79 1.13 2.70
C GLY A 69 14.00 0.50 1.55
N ILE A 70 13.36 -0.64 1.81
CA ILE A 70 12.52 -1.35 0.84
C ILE A 70 11.26 -0.53 0.50
N LEU A 71 10.60 0.04 1.51
CA LEU A 71 9.47 0.94 1.27
C LEU A 71 9.89 2.15 0.43
N SER A 72 11.03 2.76 0.73
CA SER A 72 11.55 3.90 -0.03
C SER A 72 11.87 3.51 -1.48
N MET A 73 12.42 2.33 -1.71
CA MET A 73 12.63 1.81 -3.07
C MET A 73 11.30 1.63 -3.80
N ARG A 74 10.29 1.03 -3.17
CA ARG A 74 8.95 0.85 -3.77
C ARG A 74 8.30 2.19 -4.10
N THR A 75 8.33 3.15 -3.19
CA THR A 75 7.71 4.47 -3.39
C THR A 75 8.43 5.28 -4.48
N ASN A 76 9.77 5.22 -4.51
CA ASN A 76 10.56 5.92 -5.53
C ASN A 76 10.44 5.27 -6.91
N ALA A 77 10.28 3.94 -6.96
CA ALA A 77 10.12 3.20 -8.21
C ALA A 77 8.69 3.29 -8.77
N ALA A 78 7.68 3.36 -7.90
CA ALA A 78 6.29 3.43 -8.33
C ALA A 78 6.03 4.72 -9.12
N GLY A 79 6.42 5.89 -8.60
CA GLY A 79 6.10 7.17 -9.24
C GLY A 79 4.59 7.35 -9.55
N PRO A 80 4.18 8.48 -10.13
CA PRO A 80 2.79 8.70 -10.55
C PRO A 80 2.37 7.83 -11.75
N LEU A 81 3.32 7.15 -12.40
CA LEU A 81 3.12 6.33 -13.59
C LEU A 81 3.08 4.82 -13.30
N HIS A 82 3.08 4.38 -12.03
CA HIS A 82 2.93 2.95 -11.73
C HIS A 82 1.63 2.39 -12.33
N PRO A 83 1.63 1.20 -12.95
CA PRO A 83 0.43 0.60 -13.52
C PRO A 83 -0.75 0.55 -12.54
N ASP A 84 -0.48 0.23 -11.27
CA ASP A 84 -1.52 0.16 -10.24
C ASP A 84 -2.08 1.54 -9.88
N VAL A 85 -1.26 2.58 -9.91
CA VAL A 85 -1.69 3.98 -9.69
C VAL A 85 -2.51 4.45 -10.88
N GLN A 86 -2.09 4.13 -12.11
CA GLN A 86 -2.85 4.43 -13.32
C GLN A 86 -4.20 3.70 -13.33
N LEU A 87 -4.24 2.44 -12.90
CA LEU A 87 -5.46 1.65 -12.80
C LEU A 87 -6.40 2.21 -11.74
N ALA A 88 -5.87 2.59 -10.57
CA ALA A 88 -6.64 3.25 -9.52
C ALA A 88 -7.24 4.58 -10.01
N LEU A 89 -6.45 5.40 -10.71
CA LEU A 89 -6.92 6.67 -11.30
C LEU A 89 -7.97 6.45 -12.39
N HIS A 90 -7.80 5.43 -13.24
CA HIS A 90 -8.78 5.06 -14.25
C HIS A 90 -10.13 4.67 -13.62
N ASN A 91 -10.10 3.82 -12.59
CA ASN A 91 -11.29 3.38 -11.87
C ASN A 91 -12.00 4.54 -11.15
N ILE A 92 -11.23 5.46 -10.55
CA ILE A 92 -11.78 6.66 -9.92
C ILE A 92 -12.48 7.54 -10.97
N ASN A 93 -11.84 7.78 -12.12
CA ASN A 93 -12.44 8.59 -13.18
C ASN A 93 -13.74 7.98 -13.71
N ALA A 94 -13.78 6.66 -13.94
CA ALA A 94 -15.01 5.96 -14.33
C ALA A 94 -16.12 6.12 -13.28
N THR A 95 -15.76 6.04 -12.00
CA THR A 95 -16.73 6.19 -10.90
C THR A 95 -17.27 7.62 -10.82
N LEU A 96 -16.40 8.63 -11.00
CA LEU A 96 -16.80 10.04 -11.02
C LEU A 96 -17.73 10.35 -12.21
N GLN A 97 -17.46 9.78 -13.39
CA GLN A 97 -18.34 9.91 -14.56
C GLN A 97 -19.74 9.35 -14.27
N ASN A 98 -19.82 8.16 -13.68
CA ASN A 98 -21.11 7.57 -13.31
C ASN A 98 -21.89 8.43 -12.31
N ILE A 99 -21.20 9.02 -11.32
CA ILE A 99 -21.81 9.92 -10.34
C ILE A 99 -22.34 11.19 -11.03
N GLN A 100 -21.55 11.76 -11.95
CA GLN A 100 -21.94 12.95 -12.70
C GLN A 100 -23.17 12.70 -13.58
N GLU A 101 -23.23 11.57 -14.27
CA GLU A 101 -24.39 11.18 -15.08
C GLU A 101 -25.64 10.99 -14.22
N ALA A 102 -25.50 10.36 -13.05
CA ALA A 102 -26.60 10.19 -12.11
C ALA A 102 -27.13 11.54 -11.59
N GLN A 103 -26.24 12.49 -11.30
CA GLN A 103 -26.61 13.86 -10.89
C GLN A 103 -27.39 14.59 -11.99
N ILE A 104 -26.90 14.56 -13.23
CA ILE A 104 -27.61 15.16 -14.37
C ILE A 104 -29.00 14.54 -14.54
N GLY A 105 -29.12 13.22 -14.36
CA GLY A 105 -30.40 12.52 -14.42
C GLY A 105 -31.37 12.94 -13.32
N LEU A 106 -30.85 13.22 -12.11
CA LEU A 106 -31.65 13.69 -10.99
C LEU A 106 -32.14 15.13 -11.23
N ASP A 107 -31.26 16.02 -11.68
CA ASP A 107 -31.60 17.42 -11.96
C ASP A 107 -32.70 17.52 -13.01
N ARG A 108 -32.59 16.77 -14.11
CA ARG A 108 -33.64 16.71 -15.15
C ARG A 108 -34.99 16.23 -14.62
N LYS A 109 -34.98 15.25 -13.71
CA LYS A 109 -36.22 14.76 -13.08
C LYS A 109 -36.84 15.82 -12.16
N LEU A 110 -36.00 16.58 -11.45
CA LEU A 110 -36.45 17.67 -10.59
C LEU A 110 -37.11 18.76 -11.42
N ASP A 111 -36.48 19.17 -12.53
CA ASP A 111 -37.01 20.18 -13.46
C ASP A 111 -38.38 19.75 -14.02
N ALA A 112 -38.49 18.51 -14.50
CA ALA A 112 -39.76 17.97 -15.02
C ALA A 112 -40.87 17.92 -13.95
N LEU A 113 -40.52 17.62 -12.70
CA LEU A 113 -41.46 17.66 -11.58
C LEU A 113 -41.93 19.09 -11.30
N VAL A 114 -41.01 20.05 -11.27
CA VAL A 114 -41.34 21.48 -11.09
C VAL A 114 -42.27 21.98 -12.19
N GLU A 115 -42.00 21.62 -13.45
CA GLU A 115 -42.86 21.96 -14.59
C GLU A 115 -44.25 21.33 -14.46
N SER A 116 -44.35 20.05 -14.10
CA SER A 116 -45.65 19.37 -13.95
C SER A 116 -46.51 19.94 -12.81
N LEU A 117 -45.88 20.34 -11.70
CA LEU A 117 -46.55 20.95 -10.55
C LEU A 117 -47.02 22.38 -10.85
N SER A 118 -46.21 23.14 -11.60
CA SER A 118 -46.60 24.50 -12.03
C SER A 118 -47.70 24.47 -13.08
N ALA A 119 -47.69 23.50 -14.00
CA ALA A 119 -48.77 23.29 -14.97
C ALA A 119 -50.11 22.93 -14.30
N ARG A 120 -50.11 22.04 -13.28
CA ARG A 120 -51.34 21.72 -12.51
C ARG A 120 -51.91 22.93 -11.77
N ARG A 121 -51.05 23.79 -11.24
CA ARG A 121 -51.46 25.00 -10.51
C ARG A 121 -52.09 26.06 -11.41
N GLN A 122 -51.83 26.02 -12.71
CA GLN A 122 -52.42 26.92 -13.70
C GLN A 122 -53.75 26.42 -14.28
N SER A 123 -54.11 25.14 -14.02
CA SER A 123 -55.36 24.52 -14.50
C SER A 123 -56.49 24.46 -13.46
N ASP A 124 -56.21 24.83 -12.21
CA ASP A 124 -57.17 25.00 -11.10
C ASP A 124 -57.58 26.48 -10.97
#